data_AF-N0B422-F1
#
_entry.id   AF-N0B422-F1
#
_cell.length_a   1.000
_cell.length_b   1.000
_cell.length_c   1.000
_cell.angle_alpha   90.00
_cell.angle_beta   90.00
_cell.angle_gamma   90.00
#
_symmetry.space_group_name_H-M   'P 1'
#
loop_
_entity.id
_entity.type
_entity.pdbx_description
1 polymer ?
#
loop_
_entity_poly.entity_id
_entity_poly.type
_entity_poly.pdbx_seq_one_letter_code
_entity_poly.pdbx_strand_id
1 'polypeptide(L)'
;MDMTDAITPSRDIARLIEIMAALRTPGTGCPWDLEQNFETIAPYTIEEAYEVADAIARRDLPDLKDELGDLLLQVVYHARLAEEQGAFAFGDVVEAITRKMIRRHPHVFGDGAARDPASIKAAWDRIKAEERAEKAAERVQLAQSNSLLTSTGRGRRGDAVPDGTPAPNPSPQGRGEVSEGAATSPTLSDVPVGLPALTRAVKLQDKAAKVGFDWPNLAPVFDKLKEEIAEFEEVARPADPRGESLLASGDSPPRSRPPDAAPSGRLAERESEGAIKEEFGDMLFVMANIARHLKLDAEAALRAANQKFVRRFAHIEVRLAERGKTPSQSTLEEMDALWDEAKARDKKRGAREA
;
A
#
# COMPACT_ATOMS: atom_id res chain seq x y z
N MET A 1 37.52 -12.69 -33.11
CA MET A 1 36.68 -12.58 -31.90
C MET A 1 35.27 -12.69 -32.42
N ASP A 2 34.64 -13.83 -32.12
CA ASP A 2 33.51 -14.35 -32.87
C ASP A 2 32.24 -13.52 -32.65
N MET A 3 31.47 -13.33 -33.73
CA MET A 3 30.18 -12.65 -33.72
C MET A 3 29.09 -13.68 -33.41
N THR A 4 28.26 -13.37 -32.41
CA THR A 4 27.00 -14.05 -32.04
C THR A 4 27.09 -15.41 -31.32
N ASP A 5 27.46 -15.39 -30.03
CA ASP A 5 26.85 -16.36 -29.12
C ASP A 5 25.37 -16.00 -29.00
N ALA A 6 24.49 -16.84 -29.54
CA ALA A 6 23.05 -16.64 -29.42
C ALA A 6 22.66 -16.63 -27.93
N ILE A 7 21.94 -15.59 -27.48
CA ILE A 7 21.37 -15.56 -26.13
C ILE A 7 20.36 -16.72 -26.00
N THR A 8 20.66 -17.65 -25.10
CA THR A 8 19.83 -18.82 -24.78
C THR A 8 19.29 -18.75 -23.35
N PRO A 9 18.18 -19.42 -23.02
CA PRO A 9 17.71 -19.51 -21.63
C PRO A 9 18.76 -20.15 -20.71
N SER A 10 18.89 -19.66 -19.47
CA SER A 10 19.84 -20.16 -18.47
C SER A 10 19.20 -20.18 -17.06
N ARG A 11 19.77 -20.98 -16.17
CA ARG A 11 19.45 -20.98 -14.73
C ARG A 11 20.25 -19.96 -13.94
N ASP A 12 21.22 -19.30 -14.57
CA ASP A 12 22.06 -18.28 -13.97
C ASP A 12 21.38 -16.91 -14.05
N ILE A 13 21.33 -16.19 -12.92
CA ILE A 13 20.78 -14.84 -12.84
C ILE A 13 21.53 -13.86 -13.75
N ALA A 14 22.81 -14.11 -14.02
CA ALA A 14 23.61 -13.31 -14.95
C ALA A 14 22.94 -13.20 -16.33
N ARG A 15 22.31 -14.29 -16.81
CA ARG A 15 21.62 -14.30 -18.10
C ARG A 15 20.40 -13.37 -18.12
N LEU A 16 19.64 -13.27 -17.03
CA LEU A 16 18.51 -12.36 -16.95
C LEU A 16 18.97 -10.90 -16.93
N ILE A 17 20.07 -10.61 -16.23
CA ILE A 17 20.69 -9.28 -16.21
C ILE A 17 21.21 -8.89 -17.60
N GLU A 18 21.89 -9.81 -18.29
CA GLU A 18 22.36 -9.65 -19.68
C GLU A 18 21.19 -9.33 -20.64
N ILE A 19 20.09 -10.10 -20.53
CA ILE A 19 18.88 -9.89 -21.34
C ILE A 19 18.31 -8.50 -21.08
N MET A 20 18.14 -8.09 -19.81
CA MET A 20 17.59 -6.78 -19.47
C MET A 20 18.48 -5.63 -19.98
N ALA A 21 19.80 -5.77 -19.86
CA ALA A 21 20.75 -4.80 -20.41
C ALA A 21 20.62 -4.70 -21.94
N ALA A 22 20.48 -5.84 -22.64
CA ALA A 22 20.28 -5.86 -24.09
C ALA A 22 18.95 -5.20 -24.50
N LEU A 23 17.85 -5.50 -23.80
CA LEU A 23 16.53 -4.90 -24.04
C LEU A 23 16.55 -3.38 -23.86
N ARG A 24 17.36 -2.85 -22.94
CA ARG A 24 17.48 -1.42 -22.66
C ARG A 24 18.70 -0.74 -23.30
N THR A 25 19.39 -1.39 -24.23
CA THR A 25 20.52 -0.77 -24.94
C THR A 25 20.01 0.21 -26.01
N PRO A 26 20.36 1.51 -25.98
CA PRO A 26 19.92 2.44 -26.99
C PRO A 26 20.34 2.02 -28.41
N GLY A 27 19.40 2.09 -29.36
CA GLY A 27 19.63 1.77 -30.77
C GLY A 27 19.44 0.29 -31.14
N THR A 28 19.71 -0.65 -30.24
CA THR A 28 19.52 -2.10 -30.47
C THR A 28 18.45 -2.75 -29.60
N GLY A 29 18.07 -2.09 -28.52
CA GLY A 29 17.08 -2.57 -27.55
C GLY A 29 15.64 -2.44 -28.02
N CYS A 30 14.74 -2.92 -27.18
CA CYS A 30 13.30 -2.84 -27.39
C CYS A 30 12.82 -1.39 -27.16
N PRO A 31 12.10 -0.78 -28.13
CA PRO A 31 11.59 0.59 -27.97
C PRO A 31 10.68 0.77 -26.75
N TRP A 32 9.81 -0.21 -26.48
CA TRP A 32 8.91 -0.16 -25.34
C TRP A 32 9.69 -0.17 -24.03
N ASP A 33 10.70 -1.03 -23.91
CA ASP A 33 11.53 -1.09 -22.71
C ASP A 33 12.26 0.23 -22.49
N LEU A 34 12.90 0.77 -23.52
CA LEU A 34 13.63 2.04 -23.44
C LEU A 34 12.78 3.22 -22.94
N GLU A 35 11.47 3.24 -23.21
CA GLU A 35 10.55 4.28 -22.76
C GLU A 35 10.18 4.19 -21.27
N GLN A 36 10.42 3.05 -20.61
CA GLN A 36 10.00 2.83 -19.24
C GLN A 36 10.89 3.55 -18.21
N ASN A 37 10.28 3.90 -17.08
CA ASN A 37 10.93 4.49 -15.90
C ASN A 37 10.42 3.85 -14.60
N PHE A 38 10.89 4.33 -13.44
CA PHE A 38 10.50 3.76 -12.15
C PHE A 38 8.98 3.82 -11.92
N GLU A 39 8.35 4.94 -12.29
CA GLU A 39 6.94 5.19 -12.11
C GLU A 39 6.07 4.30 -13.01
N THR A 40 6.49 4.04 -14.25
CA THR A 40 5.73 3.19 -15.17
C THR A 40 5.88 1.70 -14.85
N ILE A 41 7.00 1.26 -14.26
CA ILE A 41 7.23 -0.14 -13.89
C ILE A 41 6.64 -0.49 -12.50
N ALA A 42 6.50 0.48 -11.60
CA ALA A 42 6.02 0.23 -10.23
C ALA A 42 4.64 -0.47 -10.15
N PRO A 43 3.63 -0.15 -10.98
CA PRO A 43 2.35 -0.86 -10.99
C PRO A 43 2.50 -2.35 -11.29
N TYR A 44 3.28 -2.73 -12.30
CA TYR A 44 3.55 -4.12 -12.65
C TYR A 44 4.20 -4.88 -11.48
N THR A 45 5.11 -4.24 -10.75
CA THR A 45 5.72 -4.84 -9.54
C THR A 45 4.68 -5.22 -8.48
N ILE A 46 3.60 -4.45 -8.36
CA ILE A 46 2.50 -4.72 -7.43
C ILE A 46 1.62 -5.84 -7.99
N GLU A 47 1.31 -5.81 -9.28
CA GLU A 47 0.54 -6.85 -9.99
C GLU A 47 1.20 -8.23 -9.84
N GLU A 48 2.48 -8.37 -10.17
CA GLU A 48 3.18 -9.66 -10.05
C GLU A 48 3.23 -10.18 -8.61
N ALA A 49 3.34 -9.28 -7.62
CA ALA A 49 3.29 -9.69 -6.22
C ALA A 49 1.92 -10.27 -5.83
N TYR A 50 0.85 -9.82 -6.47
CA TYR A 50 -0.49 -10.38 -6.29
C TYR A 50 -0.70 -11.68 -7.05
N GLU A 51 -0.15 -11.82 -8.25
CA GLU A 51 -0.22 -13.08 -9.01
C GLU A 51 0.53 -14.20 -8.26
N VAL A 52 1.71 -13.90 -7.70
CA VAL A 52 2.41 -14.82 -6.77
C VAL A 52 1.50 -15.21 -5.59
N ALA A 53 0.80 -14.24 -4.98
CA ALA A 53 -0.09 -14.51 -3.86
C ALA A 53 -1.31 -15.37 -4.27
N ASP A 54 -1.84 -15.18 -5.48
CA ASP A 54 -2.95 -15.97 -6.02
C ASP A 54 -2.53 -17.40 -6.37
N ALA A 55 -1.38 -17.58 -7.02
CA ALA A 55 -0.82 -18.90 -7.31
C ALA A 55 -0.60 -19.73 -6.03
N ILE A 56 -0.11 -19.11 -4.95
CA ILE A 56 -0.02 -19.74 -3.61
C ILE A 56 -1.41 -20.12 -3.09
N ALA A 57 -2.40 -19.23 -3.20
CA ALA A 57 -3.76 -19.49 -2.73
C ALA A 57 -4.42 -20.65 -3.49
N ARG A 58 -4.14 -20.78 -4.78
CA ARG A 58 -4.57 -21.91 -5.63
C ARG A 58 -3.75 -23.19 -5.44
N ARG A 59 -2.63 -23.12 -4.72
CA ARG A 59 -1.64 -24.21 -4.56
C ARG A 59 -1.08 -24.67 -5.91
N ASP A 60 -0.90 -23.74 -6.83
CA ASP A 60 -0.46 -23.99 -8.20
C ASP A 60 1.06 -23.76 -8.29
N LEU A 61 1.86 -24.83 -8.15
CA LEU A 61 3.31 -24.73 -8.16
C LEU A 61 3.92 -24.38 -9.52
N PRO A 62 3.43 -24.93 -10.66
CA PRO A 62 3.86 -24.49 -11.99
C PRO A 62 3.70 -22.98 -12.18
N ASP A 63 2.52 -22.47 -11.88
CA ASP A 63 2.17 -21.07 -12.03
C ASP A 63 2.98 -20.18 -11.07
N LEU A 64 3.08 -20.59 -9.80
CA LEU A 64 3.93 -19.91 -8.81
C LEU A 64 5.38 -19.74 -9.28
N LYS A 65 5.93 -20.72 -9.99
CA LYS A 65 7.30 -20.64 -10.51
C LYS A 65 7.42 -19.60 -11.63
N ASP A 66 6.39 -19.45 -12.46
CA ASP A 66 6.36 -18.46 -13.54
C ASP A 66 6.16 -17.04 -12.94
N GLU A 67 5.20 -16.87 -12.03
CA GLU A 67 4.94 -15.57 -11.35
C GLU A 67 6.12 -15.08 -10.49
N LEU A 68 6.85 -16.00 -9.83
CA LEU A 68 8.10 -15.65 -9.13
C LEU A 68 9.19 -15.19 -10.12
N GLY A 69 9.17 -15.70 -11.35
CA GLY A 69 10.04 -15.26 -12.43
C GLY A 69 9.71 -13.83 -12.88
N ASP A 70 8.43 -13.53 -13.05
CA ASP A 70 7.97 -12.20 -13.44
C ASP A 70 8.21 -11.17 -12.33
N LEU A 71 7.97 -11.52 -11.07
CA LEU A 71 8.35 -10.67 -9.95
C LEU A 71 9.88 -10.42 -9.88
N LEU A 72 10.69 -11.44 -10.18
CA LEU A 72 12.15 -11.30 -10.25
C LEU A 72 12.57 -10.40 -11.41
N LEU A 73 11.90 -10.49 -12.56
CA LEU A 73 12.11 -9.59 -13.71
C LEU A 73 11.91 -8.13 -13.28
N GLN A 74 10.86 -7.81 -12.53
CA GLN A 74 10.63 -6.45 -12.04
C GLN A 74 11.80 -5.93 -11.19
N VAL A 75 12.39 -6.77 -10.32
CA VAL A 75 13.57 -6.38 -9.52
C VAL A 75 14.79 -6.09 -10.40
N VAL A 76 15.05 -6.94 -11.40
CA VAL A 76 16.16 -6.73 -12.36
C VAL A 76 15.92 -5.46 -13.19
N TYR A 77 14.68 -5.18 -13.56
CA TYR A 77 14.29 -3.98 -14.30
C TYR A 77 14.61 -2.70 -13.53
N HIS A 78 14.13 -2.60 -12.28
CA HIS A 78 14.41 -1.45 -11.41
C HIS A 78 15.92 -1.28 -11.13
N ALA A 79 16.64 -2.40 -10.94
CA ALA A 79 18.08 -2.34 -10.78
C ALA A 79 18.79 -1.82 -12.03
N ARG A 80 18.30 -2.19 -13.22
CA ARG A 80 18.85 -1.69 -14.49
C ARG A 80 18.59 -0.19 -14.68
N LEU A 81 17.38 0.27 -14.37
CA LEU A 81 17.04 1.71 -14.37
C LEU A 81 17.93 2.51 -13.40
N ALA A 82 18.21 1.97 -12.21
CA ALA A 82 19.10 2.59 -11.23
C ALA A 82 20.56 2.62 -11.71
N GLU A 83 21.02 1.56 -12.37
CA GLU A 83 22.36 1.47 -12.92
C GLU A 83 22.57 2.48 -14.06
N GLU A 84 21.58 2.66 -14.93
CA GLU A 84 21.58 3.68 -15.99
C GLU A 84 21.70 5.12 -15.44
N GLN A 85 21.26 5.34 -14.21
CA GLN A 85 21.39 6.62 -13.50
C GLN A 85 22.68 6.71 -12.65
N GLY A 86 23.52 5.67 -12.67
CA GLY A 86 24.74 5.60 -11.84
C GLY A 86 24.46 5.50 -10.34
N ALA A 87 23.25 5.09 -9.94
CA ALA A 87 22.85 5.04 -8.53
C ALA A 87 23.30 3.75 -7.83
N PHE A 88 22.93 2.59 -8.39
CA PHE A 88 23.33 1.25 -7.92
C PHE A 88 23.02 0.20 -8.98
N ALA A 89 23.68 -0.95 -8.93
CA ALA A 89 23.45 -2.10 -9.80
C ALA A 89 22.74 -3.25 -9.05
N PHE A 90 22.34 -4.29 -9.79
CA PHE A 90 21.69 -5.47 -9.21
C PHE A 90 22.52 -6.14 -8.11
N GLY A 91 23.86 -6.17 -8.28
CA GLY A 91 24.78 -6.70 -7.27
C GLY A 91 24.65 -5.98 -5.92
N ASP A 92 24.47 -4.66 -5.92
CA ASP A 92 24.30 -3.87 -4.70
C ASP A 92 22.98 -4.19 -3.99
N VAL A 93 21.91 -4.49 -4.74
CA VAL A 93 20.63 -4.95 -4.19
C VAL A 93 20.81 -6.28 -3.46
N VAL A 94 21.52 -7.22 -4.09
CA VAL A 94 21.86 -8.54 -3.50
C VAL A 94 22.73 -8.38 -2.26
N GLU A 95 23.76 -7.53 -2.32
CA GLU A 95 24.62 -7.25 -1.17
C GLU A 95 23.83 -6.64 -0.01
N ALA A 96 22.96 -5.67 -0.29
CA ALA A 96 22.17 -4.99 0.73
C ALA A 96 21.21 -5.96 1.46
N ILE A 97 20.55 -6.88 0.73
CA ILE A 97 19.67 -7.87 1.36
C ILE A 97 20.45 -8.95 2.08
N THR A 98 21.57 -9.44 1.53
CA THR A 98 22.38 -10.50 2.18
C THR A 98 23.03 -9.99 3.45
N ARG A 99 23.64 -8.81 3.43
CA ARG A 99 24.17 -8.12 4.63
C ARG A 99 23.12 -7.98 5.72
N LYS A 100 21.91 -7.54 5.34
CA LYS A 100 20.77 -7.40 6.26
C LYS A 100 20.32 -8.74 6.83
N MET A 101 20.20 -9.77 6.00
CA MET A 101 19.77 -11.10 6.45
C MET A 101 20.80 -11.75 7.38
N ILE A 102 22.09 -11.62 7.09
CA ILE A 102 23.18 -12.08 7.96
C ILE A 102 23.11 -11.35 9.31
N ARG A 103 23.05 -10.01 9.30
CA ARG A 103 22.97 -9.20 10.53
C ARG A 103 21.76 -9.55 11.39
N ARG A 104 20.59 -9.79 10.79
CA ARG A 104 19.35 -10.10 11.52
C ARG A 104 19.24 -11.54 12.02
N HIS A 105 20.14 -12.43 11.61
CA HIS A 105 20.15 -13.84 12.01
C HIS A 105 21.49 -14.26 12.64
N PRO A 106 21.92 -13.61 13.74
CA PRO A 106 23.17 -13.98 14.41
C PRO A 106 23.12 -15.41 14.99
N HIS A 107 21.92 -15.98 15.18
CA HIS A 107 21.73 -17.37 15.61
C HIS A 107 21.95 -18.40 14.48
N VAL A 108 21.94 -17.96 13.21
CA VAL A 108 22.25 -18.81 12.05
C VAL A 108 23.68 -18.57 11.56
N PHE A 109 24.12 -17.32 11.49
CA PHE A 109 25.38 -16.93 10.84
C PHE A 109 26.46 -16.41 11.81
N GLY A 110 26.22 -16.47 13.12
CA GLY A 110 27.19 -16.06 14.16
C GLY A 110 27.04 -16.90 15.43
N ASP A 111 27.50 -16.36 16.56
CA ASP A 111 27.56 -17.07 17.85
C ASP A 111 26.28 -16.98 18.69
N GLY A 112 25.14 -16.61 18.08
CA GLY A 112 23.89 -16.39 18.81
C GLY A 112 23.31 -17.68 19.43
N ALA A 113 23.24 -17.74 20.76
CA ALA A 113 22.73 -18.92 21.48
C ALA A 113 21.19 -19.06 21.49
N ALA A 114 20.45 -17.98 21.23
CA ALA A 114 18.99 -17.99 21.29
C ALA A 114 18.39 -18.70 20.07
N ARG A 115 17.74 -19.85 20.31
CA ARG A 115 17.11 -20.67 19.27
C ARG A 115 15.59 -20.76 19.39
N ASP A 116 15.00 -20.22 20.46
CA ASP A 116 13.55 -20.23 20.60
C ASP A 116 12.89 -19.10 19.77
N PRO A 117 11.69 -19.34 19.22
CA PRO A 117 11.04 -18.36 18.34
C PRO A 117 10.78 -16.99 18.95
N ALA A 118 10.51 -16.92 20.27
CA ALA A 118 10.20 -15.66 20.94
C ALA A 118 11.45 -14.78 21.07
N SER A 119 12.57 -15.37 21.48
CA SER A 119 13.86 -14.67 21.56
C SER A 119 14.37 -14.24 20.19
N ILE A 120 14.19 -15.08 19.16
CA ILE A 120 14.54 -14.74 17.77
C ILE A 120 13.73 -13.54 17.31
N LYS A 121 12.41 -13.54 17.54
CA LYS A 121 11.53 -12.41 17.18
C LYS A 121 11.94 -11.12 17.90
N ALA A 122 12.22 -11.20 19.20
CA ALA A 122 12.66 -10.04 19.98
C ALA A 122 14.00 -9.47 19.50
N ALA A 123 14.97 -10.34 19.18
CA ALA A 123 16.24 -9.92 18.61
C ALA A 123 16.07 -9.26 17.23
N TRP A 124 15.22 -9.85 16.38
CA TRP A 124 14.89 -9.29 15.06
C TRP A 124 14.24 -7.90 15.16
N ASP A 125 13.29 -7.73 16.09
CA ASP A 125 12.61 -6.44 16.32
C ASP A 125 13.60 -5.35 16.80
N ARG A 126 14.57 -5.71 17.67
CA ARG A 126 15.65 -4.80 18.12
C ARG A 126 16.58 -4.39 16.98
N ILE A 127 17.14 -5.35 16.24
CA ILE A 127 18.07 -5.07 15.13
C ILE A 127 17.37 -4.21 14.06
N LYS A 128 16.10 -4.51 13.76
CA LYS A 128 15.28 -3.69 12.84
C LYS A 128 15.08 -2.27 13.35
N ALA A 129 15.02 -2.04 14.66
CA ALA A 129 14.91 -0.70 15.24
C ALA A 129 16.23 0.08 15.11
N GLU A 130 17.36 -0.56 15.37
CA GLU A 130 18.71 0.01 15.17
C GLU A 130 18.93 0.42 13.71
N GLU A 131 18.65 -0.47 12.74
CA GLU A 131 18.78 -0.17 11.31
C GLU A 131 17.91 1.03 10.87
N ARG A 132 16.72 1.20 11.47
CA ARG A 132 15.88 2.37 11.18
C ARG A 132 16.49 3.66 11.72
N ALA A 133 17.09 3.61 12.91
CA ALA A 133 17.78 4.75 13.52
C ALA A 133 19.02 5.15 12.70
N GLU A 134 19.83 4.16 12.27
CA GLU A 134 20.99 4.36 11.39
C GLU A 134 20.56 5.05 10.08
N LYS A 135 19.53 4.53 9.38
CA LYS A 135 19.01 5.14 8.14
C LYS A 135 18.44 6.53 8.33
N ALA A 136 17.77 6.79 9.47
CA ALA A 136 17.26 8.12 9.78
C ALA A 136 18.42 9.12 9.95
N ALA A 137 19.50 8.70 10.62
CA ALA A 137 20.70 9.52 10.76
C ALA A 137 21.40 9.78 9.41
N GLU A 138 21.54 8.77 8.55
CA GLU A 138 22.10 8.93 7.20
C GLU A 138 21.29 9.94 6.35
N ARG A 139 19.95 9.86 6.40
CA ARG A 139 19.08 10.80 5.69
C ARG A 139 19.24 12.25 6.19
N VAL A 140 19.39 12.44 7.50
CA VAL A 140 19.65 13.76 8.09
C VAL A 140 21.01 14.29 7.62
N GLN A 141 22.05 13.46 7.61
CA GLN A 141 23.38 13.84 7.13
C GLN A 141 23.38 14.21 5.64
N LEU A 142 22.69 13.43 4.79
CA LEU A 142 22.56 13.73 3.37
C LEU A 142 21.80 15.04 3.12
N ALA A 143 20.71 15.29 3.86
CA ALA A 143 19.95 16.53 3.78
C ALA A 143 20.80 17.76 4.22
N GLN A 144 21.58 17.63 5.29
CA GLN A 144 22.51 18.66 5.75
C GLN A 144 23.62 18.95 4.72
N SER A 145 24.15 17.90 4.09
CA SER A 145 25.20 18.01 3.07
C SER A 145 24.69 18.72 1.80
N ASN A 146 23.48 18.38 1.34
CA ASN A 146 22.83 19.07 0.22
C ASN A 146 22.48 20.53 0.53
N SER A 147 22.13 20.85 1.79
CA SER A 147 21.88 22.24 2.22
C SER A 147 23.17 23.07 2.30
N LEU A 148 24.31 22.48 2.64
CA LEU A 148 25.59 23.20 2.69
C LEU A 148 26.07 23.59 1.29
N LEU A 149 25.88 22.71 0.29
CA LEU A 149 26.24 22.95 -1.11
C LEU A 149 25.43 24.08 -1.78
N THR A 150 24.19 24.32 -1.35
CA THR A 150 23.36 25.42 -1.88
C THR A 150 23.68 26.77 -1.22
N SER A 151 24.27 26.77 -0.03
CA SER A 151 24.64 28.00 0.70
C SER A 151 25.93 28.66 0.20
N THR A 152 26.83 27.92 -0.43
CA THR A 152 28.13 28.40 -0.92
C THR A 152 28.06 29.22 -2.23
N GLY A 153 26.86 29.39 -2.81
CA GLY A 153 26.65 30.05 -4.12
C GLY A 153 26.28 31.53 -4.08
N ARG A 154 26.12 32.16 -2.91
CA ARG A 154 25.68 33.56 -2.82
C ARG A 154 26.59 34.40 -1.91
N GLY A 155 27.67 34.93 -2.48
CA GLY A 155 28.45 35.98 -1.82
C GLY A 155 29.62 36.55 -2.62
N ARG A 156 29.39 37.66 -3.35
CA ARG A 156 30.23 38.88 -3.30
C ARG A 156 29.82 39.96 -4.32
N ARG A 157 29.47 41.16 -3.80
CA ARG A 157 29.94 42.53 -4.14
C ARG A 157 28.95 43.51 -3.48
N GLY A 158 29.35 44.22 -2.42
CA GLY A 158 29.83 45.62 -2.43
C GLY A 158 28.72 46.48 -1.82
N ASP A 159 28.88 47.53 -1.01
CA ASP A 159 30.00 48.31 -0.51
C ASP A 159 29.58 48.95 0.83
N ALA A 160 30.54 49.38 1.64
CA ALA A 160 30.34 50.10 2.88
C ALA A 160 30.18 51.62 2.65
N VAL A 161 29.50 52.35 3.56
CA VAL A 161 29.85 53.68 4.14
C VAL A 161 28.92 53.98 5.37
N PRO A 162 29.36 54.74 6.40
CA PRO A 162 28.84 54.72 7.78
C PRO A 162 28.10 56.00 8.25
N ASP A 163 27.52 55.97 9.47
CA ASP A 163 27.66 56.95 10.58
C ASP A 163 26.36 57.25 11.39
N GLY A 164 26.48 57.42 12.72
CA GLY A 164 25.50 58.07 13.63
C GLY A 164 24.95 57.28 14.84
N THR A 165 25.59 57.37 16.02
CA THR A 165 25.16 56.87 17.37
C THR A 165 24.57 58.03 18.23
N PRO A 166 24.07 57.93 19.52
CA PRO A 166 23.84 56.78 20.43
C PRO A 166 22.60 56.79 21.42
N ALA A 167 22.29 55.59 21.99
CA ALA A 167 21.92 55.24 23.40
C ALA A 167 20.62 55.77 24.10
N PRO A 168 20.06 55.12 25.16
CA PRO A 168 20.72 54.21 26.11
C PRO A 168 20.02 52.88 26.48
N ASN A 169 20.84 52.02 27.08
CA ASN A 169 20.55 50.72 27.69
C ASN A 169 20.43 50.89 29.23
N PRO A 170 19.92 49.90 29.99
CA PRO A 170 20.85 48.94 30.58
C PRO A 170 20.33 47.48 30.65
N SER A 171 21.27 46.56 30.36
CA SER A 171 21.24 45.09 30.59
C SER A 171 21.22 44.74 32.11
N PRO A 172 21.29 43.46 32.59
CA PRO A 172 21.52 42.20 31.86
C PRO A 172 20.84 40.89 32.42
N GLN A 173 21.12 39.78 31.71
CA GLN A 173 21.25 38.37 32.15
C GLN A 173 20.09 37.38 31.96
N GLY A 174 20.36 36.38 31.11
CA GLY A 174 19.63 35.12 30.99
C GLY A 174 19.84 34.44 29.64
N ARG A 175 21.06 34.01 29.31
CA ARG A 175 21.32 33.16 28.12
C ARG A 175 20.68 31.79 28.37
N GLY A 176 19.57 31.51 27.69
CA GLY A 176 19.18 30.14 27.35
C GLY A 176 19.55 29.92 25.90
N GLU A 177 20.55 29.07 25.65
CA GLU A 177 20.79 28.51 24.33
C GLU A 177 19.51 27.80 23.87
N VAL A 178 18.85 28.36 22.86
CA VAL A 178 17.77 27.65 22.17
C VAL A 178 18.47 26.68 21.24
N SER A 179 18.67 25.44 21.69
CA SER A 179 19.03 24.35 20.80
C SER A 179 17.87 24.18 19.82
N GLU A 180 18.06 24.56 18.55
CA GLU A 180 17.18 24.14 17.46
C GLU A 180 17.20 22.61 17.44
N GLY A 181 16.19 22.01 18.06
CA GLY A 181 16.00 20.56 18.09
C GLY A 181 15.84 20.08 16.65
N ALA A 182 16.71 19.16 16.25
CA ALA A 182 16.63 18.46 14.98
C ALA A 182 15.19 17.98 14.74
N ALA A 183 14.57 18.43 13.65
CA ALA A 183 13.22 18.06 13.28
C ALA A 183 13.13 16.52 13.14
N THR A 184 12.57 15.86 14.15
CA THR A 184 12.29 14.43 14.10
C THR A 184 11.24 14.18 13.02
N SER A 185 11.53 13.30 12.06
CA SER A 185 10.58 12.97 11.00
C SER A 185 9.22 12.53 11.57
N PRO A 186 8.09 12.90 10.93
CA PRO A 186 6.76 12.53 11.42
C PRO A 186 6.62 11.02 11.67
N THR A 187 5.97 10.61 12.76
CA THR A 187 5.89 9.21 13.22
C THR A 187 5.42 8.20 12.16
N LEU A 188 4.61 8.65 11.20
CA LEU A 188 3.98 7.83 10.16
C LEU A 188 4.69 7.91 8.80
N SER A 189 5.77 8.71 8.68
CA SER A 189 6.40 9.01 7.38
C SER A 189 7.08 7.82 6.71
N ASP A 190 7.27 6.70 7.43
CA ASP A 190 7.89 5.48 6.91
C ASP A 190 6.88 4.40 6.49
N VAL A 191 5.58 4.69 6.52
CA VAL A 191 4.55 3.81 5.95
C VAL A 191 4.45 4.09 4.44
N PRO A 192 4.79 3.13 3.56
CA PRO A 192 4.74 3.35 2.12
C PRO A 192 3.32 3.66 1.64
N VAL A 193 3.21 4.66 0.76
CA VAL A 193 1.92 5.10 0.19
C VAL A 193 1.37 4.14 -0.85
N GLY A 194 2.23 3.41 -1.56
CA GLY A 194 1.83 2.41 -2.58
C GLY A 194 1.40 1.06 -2.00
N LEU A 195 1.23 0.94 -0.68
CA LEU A 195 0.67 -0.27 -0.09
C LEU A 195 -0.84 -0.36 -0.38
N PRO A 196 -1.38 -1.59 -0.48
CA PRO A 196 -2.81 -1.81 -0.56
C PRO A 196 -3.53 -1.13 0.62
N ALA A 197 -4.72 -0.58 0.37
CA ALA A 197 -5.37 0.34 1.30
C ALA A 197 -5.57 -0.26 2.70
N LEU A 198 -6.05 -1.51 2.82
CA LEU A 198 -6.26 -2.17 4.11
C LEU A 198 -4.94 -2.48 4.80
N THR A 199 -3.95 -2.97 4.04
CA THR A 199 -2.59 -3.21 4.56
C THR A 199 -1.95 -1.93 5.08
N ARG A 200 -2.13 -0.82 4.36
CA ARG A 200 -1.62 0.50 4.74
C ARG A 200 -2.30 1.00 6.01
N ALA A 201 -3.62 0.88 6.11
CA ALA A 201 -4.40 1.27 7.29
C ALA A 201 -3.91 0.52 8.54
N VAL A 202 -3.75 -0.80 8.47
CA VAL A 202 -3.20 -1.62 9.55
C VAL A 202 -1.80 -1.14 9.98
N LYS A 203 -0.91 -0.85 9.03
CA LYS A 203 0.45 -0.37 9.34
C LYS A 203 0.47 1.02 9.96
N LEU A 204 -0.41 1.93 9.53
CA LEU A 204 -0.56 3.25 10.14
C LEU A 204 -1.01 3.11 11.60
N GLN A 205 -1.98 2.24 11.87
CA GLN A 205 -2.49 1.99 13.21
C GLN A 205 -1.44 1.30 14.10
N ASP A 206 -0.70 0.30 13.60
CA ASP A 206 0.44 -0.32 14.30
C ASP A 206 1.52 0.71 14.68
N LYS A 207 1.69 1.74 13.84
CA LYS A 207 2.65 2.82 14.09
C LYS A 207 2.15 3.80 15.13
N ALA A 208 0.88 4.20 15.05
CA ALA A 208 0.25 5.03 16.07
C ALA A 208 0.23 4.33 17.45
N ALA A 209 -0.06 3.03 17.46
CA ALA A 209 -0.07 2.23 18.68
C ALA A 209 1.29 2.22 19.42
N LYS A 210 2.40 2.28 18.70
CA LYS A 210 3.76 2.32 19.28
C LYS A 210 4.04 3.59 20.08
N VAL A 211 3.32 4.67 19.83
CA VAL A 211 3.42 5.92 20.60
C VAL A 211 2.31 6.05 21.65
N GLY A 212 1.58 4.96 21.91
CA GLY A 212 0.50 4.92 22.89
C GLY A 212 -0.87 5.38 22.36
N PHE A 213 -0.98 5.66 21.06
CA PHE A 213 -2.26 5.96 20.43
C PHE A 213 -2.93 4.66 19.97
N ASP A 214 -3.53 3.94 20.92
CA ASP A 214 -4.25 2.69 20.66
C ASP A 214 -5.40 2.47 21.66
N TRP A 215 -6.40 1.70 21.23
CA TRP A 215 -7.45 1.21 22.11
C TRP A 215 -6.96 0.00 22.91
N PRO A 216 -7.41 -0.17 24.18
CA PRO A 216 -6.90 -1.24 25.03
C PRO A 216 -7.44 -2.63 24.66
N ASN A 217 -8.60 -2.72 24.01
CA ASN A 217 -9.24 -3.97 23.59
C ASN A 217 -10.29 -3.70 22.50
N LEU A 218 -10.99 -4.75 22.07
CA LEU A 218 -11.96 -4.69 20.96
C LEU A 218 -13.25 -3.93 21.26
N ALA A 219 -13.71 -3.86 22.51
CA ALA A 219 -14.99 -3.25 22.84
C ALA A 219 -15.12 -1.80 22.33
N PRO A 220 -14.19 -0.88 22.64
CA PRO A 220 -14.26 0.49 22.14
C PRO A 220 -14.08 0.58 20.61
N VAL A 221 -13.42 -0.39 19.98
CA VAL A 221 -13.29 -0.44 18.52
C VAL A 221 -14.63 -0.76 17.86
N PHE A 222 -15.39 -1.70 18.44
CA PHE A 222 -16.76 -1.99 17.98
C PHE A 222 -17.73 -0.85 18.27
N ASP A 223 -17.55 -0.12 19.36
CA ASP A 223 -18.37 1.07 19.62
C ASP A 223 -18.10 2.16 18.58
N LYS A 224 -16.82 2.40 18.25
CA LYS A 224 -16.47 3.30 17.13
C LYS A 224 -17.02 2.80 15.79
N LEU A 225 -16.97 1.49 15.50
CA LEU A 225 -17.58 0.96 14.27
C LEU A 225 -19.09 1.27 14.18
N LYS A 226 -19.83 1.19 15.29
CA LYS A 226 -21.26 1.54 15.30
C LYS A 226 -21.47 3.03 15.06
N GLU A 227 -20.60 3.87 15.61
CA GLU A 227 -20.58 5.32 15.38
C GLU A 227 -20.36 5.63 13.89
N GLU A 228 -19.31 5.07 13.27
CA GLU A 228 -19.04 5.24 11.82
C GLU A 228 -20.19 4.75 10.95
N ILE A 229 -20.85 3.64 11.33
CA ILE A 229 -22.02 3.15 10.62
C ILE A 229 -23.17 4.17 10.70
N ALA A 230 -23.39 4.77 11.87
CA ALA A 230 -24.43 5.77 12.04
C ALA A 230 -24.12 7.05 11.23
N GLU A 231 -22.88 7.55 11.28
CA GLU A 231 -22.43 8.72 10.51
C GLU A 231 -22.55 8.46 8.99
N PHE A 232 -22.11 7.29 8.53
CA PHE A 232 -22.29 6.88 7.13
C PHE A 232 -23.77 6.77 6.72
N GLU A 233 -24.63 6.20 7.58
CA GLU A 233 -26.06 6.08 7.28
C GLU A 233 -26.74 7.45 7.11
N GLU A 234 -26.35 8.45 7.92
CA GLU A 234 -26.88 9.81 7.86
C GLU A 234 -26.60 10.47 6.50
N VAL A 235 -25.40 10.29 5.96
CA VAL A 235 -25.00 10.88 4.67
C VAL A 235 -25.43 10.03 3.46
N ALA A 236 -25.44 8.70 3.58
CA ALA A 236 -25.69 7.80 2.45
C ALA A 236 -27.19 7.61 2.17
N ARG A 237 -28.04 7.54 3.20
CA ARG A 237 -29.48 7.26 3.02
C ARG A 237 -30.21 8.33 2.19
N PRO A 238 -29.99 9.65 2.39
CA PRO A 238 -30.59 10.68 1.54
C PRO A 238 -30.09 10.64 0.09
N ALA A 239 -28.92 10.05 -0.15
CA ALA A 239 -28.31 9.95 -1.47
C ALA A 239 -28.62 8.63 -2.21
N ASP A 240 -29.39 7.71 -1.61
CA ASP A 240 -29.74 6.44 -2.25
C ASP A 240 -30.71 6.67 -3.44
N PRO A 241 -30.26 6.47 -4.70
CA PRO A 241 -31.11 6.69 -5.87
C PRO A 241 -32.28 5.71 -5.96
N ARG A 242 -32.26 4.62 -5.19
CA ARG A 242 -33.34 3.62 -5.14
C ARG A 242 -34.32 3.87 -3.98
N GLY A 243 -33.98 4.73 -3.03
CA GLY A 243 -34.77 5.00 -1.83
C GLY A 243 -36.10 5.72 -2.10
N GLU A 244 -36.14 6.62 -3.09
CA GLU A 244 -37.37 7.37 -3.45
C GLU A 244 -38.45 6.49 -4.09
N SER A 245 -38.05 5.40 -4.77
CA SER A 245 -38.97 4.49 -5.50
C SER A 245 -39.95 3.75 -4.57
N LEU A 246 -39.54 3.45 -3.33
CA LEU A 246 -40.38 2.78 -2.33
C LEU A 246 -41.40 3.70 -1.66
N LEU A 247 -41.20 5.01 -1.67
CA LEU A 247 -42.11 6.01 -1.07
C LEU A 247 -43.08 6.61 -2.10
N ALA A 248 -42.77 6.54 -3.40
CA ALA A 248 -43.59 7.07 -4.47
C ALA A 248 -44.82 6.20 -4.85
N SER A 249 -45.13 5.15 -4.08
CA SER A 249 -46.39 4.39 -4.24
C SER A 249 -47.62 5.12 -3.68
N GLY A 250 -47.44 6.30 -3.08
CA GLY A 250 -48.51 7.20 -2.65
C GLY A 250 -48.85 8.24 -3.71
N ASP A 251 -50.07 8.18 -4.21
CA ASP A 251 -50.67 9.06 -5.22
C ASP A 251 -50.40 10.56 -4.94
N SER A 252 -49.54 11.21 -5.73
CA SER A 252 -49.42 12.67 -5.80
C SER A 252 -48.81 13.12 -7.13
N PRO A 253 -49.35 14.17 -7.77
CA PRO A 253 -48.98 14.56 -9.14
C PRO A 253 -47.62 15.28 -9.17
N PRO A 254 -46.91 15.27 -10.32
CA PRO A 254 -45.58 15.84 -10.42
C PRO A 254 -45.63 17.37 -10.33
N ARG A 255 -44.90 17.95 -9.38
CA ARG A 255 -44.61 19.39 -9.35
C ARG A 255 -43.46 19.67 -10.32
N SER A 256 -43.74 20.43 -11.37
CA SER A 256 -42.74 20.95 -12.30
C SER A 256 -41.76 21.90 -11.59
N ARG A 257 -40.46 21.62 -11.70
CA ARG A 257 -39.37 22.47 -11.20
C ARG A 257 -39.14 23.63 -12.20
N PRO A 258 -38.98 24.89 -11.77
CA PRO A 258 -38.73 26.01 -12.69
C PRO A 258 -37.29 25.97 -13.25
N PRO A 259 -37.03 26.55 -14.45
CA PRO A 259 -35.80 26.28 -15.22
C PRO A 259 -34.53 27.04 -14.80
N ASP A 260 -34.58 27.96 -13.83
CA ASP A 260 -33.50 28.97 -13.67
C ASP A 260 -32.81 28.97 -12.28
N ALA A 261 -32.59 27.79 -11.67
CA ALA A 261 -31.73 27.71 -10.49
C ALA A 261 -30.25 27.59 -10.90
N ALA A 262 -29.45 28.61 -10.53
CA ALA A 262 -28.00 28.73 -10.73
C ALA A 262 -27.21 27.54 -10.10
N PRO A 263 -25.88 27.38 -10.32
CA PRO A 263 -25.12 26.12 -10.19
C PRO A 263 -24.90 25.58 -8.75
N SER A 264 -25.68 26.06 -7.79
CA SER A 264 -25.63 25.67 -6.38
C SER A 264 -25.87 24.16 -6.15
N GLY A 265 -26.60 23.50 -7.05
CA GLY A 265 -26.87 22.05 -6.95
C GLY A 265 -25.63 21.18 -7.16
N ARG A 266 -24.74 21.52 -8.10
CA ARG A 266 -23.53 20.72 -8.38
C ARG A 266 -22.46 20.82 -7.29
N LEU A 267 -22.42 21.93 -6.55
CA LEU A 267 -21.53 22.06 -5.39
C LEU A 267 -22.07 21.25 -4.21
N ALA A 268 -23.37 21.37 -3.90
CA ALA A 268 -24.02 20.57 -2.86
C ALA A 268 -23.99 19.06 -3.14
N GLU A 269 -24.14 18.64 -4.40
CA GLU A 269 -23.98 17.24 -4.82
C GLU A 269 -22.54 16.74 -4.62
N ARG A 270 -21.53 17.57 -4.94
CA ARG A 270 -20.11 17.22 -4.75
C ARG A 270 -19.71 17.19 -3.27
N GLU A 271 -20.26 18.10 -2.47
CA GLU A 271 -20.08 18.11 -1.02
C GLU A 271 -20.69 16.86 -0.38
N SER A 272 -21.89 16.46 -0.83
CA SER A 272 -22.55 15.22 -0.41
C SER A 272 -21.76 13.97 -0.84
N GLU A 273 -21.30 13.89 -2.09
CA GLU A 273 -20.46 12.79 -2.57
C GLU A 273 -19.11 12.72 -1.81
N GLY A 274 -18.55 13.87 -1.47
CA GLY A 274 -17.35 13.99 -0.64
C GLY A 274 -17.56 13.40 0.75
N ALA A 275 -18.62 13.83 1.44
CA ALA A 275 -18.98 13.33 2.76
C ALA A 275 -19.24 11.81 2.75
N ILE A 276 -20.00 11.29 1.77
CA ILE A 276 -20.24 9.84 1.64
C ILE A 276 -18.92 9.06 1.50
N LYS A 277 -17.97 9.58 0.71
CA LYS A 277 -16.66 8.93 0.54
C LYS A 277 -15.81 8.98 1.81
N GLU A 278 -15.88 10.08 2.55
CA GLU A 278 -15.17 10.27 3.82
C GLU A 278 -15.66 9.27 4.87
N GLU A 279 -16.96 9.29 5.17
CA GLU A 279 -17.56 8.39 6.17
C GLU A 279 -17.40 6.91 5.80
N PHE A 280 -17.52 6.56 4.52
CA PHE A 280 -17.24 5.20 4.06
C PHE A 280 -15.78 4.80 4.26
N GLY A 281 -14.85 5.74 4.04
CA GLY A 281 -13.43 5.55 4.28
C GLY A 281 -13.11 5.30 5.74
N ASP A 282 -13.72 6.05 6.65
CA ASP A 282 -13.52 5.91 8.09
C ASP A 282 -14.09 4.58 8.61
N MET A 283 -15.26 4.16 8.12
CA MET A 283 -15.78 2.81 8.39
C MET A 283 -14.79 1.71 7.98
N LEU A 284 -14.21 1.80 6.78
CA LEU A 284 -13.18 0.84 6.31
C LEU A 284 -11.91 0.89 7.18
N PHE A 285 -11.52 2.09 7.63
CA PHE A 285 -10.37 2.26 8.50
C PHE A 285 -10.58 1.60 9.87
N VAL A 286 -11.78 1.72 10.45
CA VAL A 286 -12.16 1.03 11.69
C VAL A 286 -12.23 -0.50 11.50
N MET A 287 -12.74 -0.98 10.35
CA MET A 287 -12.70 -2.42 10.03
C MET A 287 -11.26 -2.97 9.96
N ALA A 288 -10.33 -2.22 9.36
CA ALA A 288 -8.91 -2.57 9.36
C ALA A 288 -8.33 -2.63 10.79
N ASN A 289 -8.82 -1.77 11.69
CA ASN A 289 -8.41 -1.80 13.09
C ASN A 289 -8.89 -3.05 13.84
N ILE A 290 -10.12 -3.50 13.57
CA ILE A 290 -10.61 -4.78 14.10
C ILE A 290 -9.71 -5.94 13.66
N ALA A 291 -9.34 -5.98 12.36
CA ALA A 291 -8.43 -6.98 11.84
C ALA A 291 -7.07 -6.93 12.54
N ARG A 292 -6.50 -5.73 12.76
CA ARG A 292 -5.24 -5.54 13.50
C ARG A 292 -5.31 -6.08 14.93
N HIS A 293 -6.37 -5.74 15.69
CA HIS A 293 -6.56 -6.25 17.06
C HIS A 293 -6.67 -7.78 17.12
N LEU A 294 -7.30 -8.39 16.10
CA LEU A 294 -7.43 -9.83 15.96
C LEU A 294 -6.20 -10.50 15.31
N LYS A 295 -5.18 -9.73 14.92
CA LYS A 295 -4.00 -10.19 14.20
C LYS A 295 -4.34 -10.92 12.89
N LEU A 296 -5.37 -10.43 12.21
CA LEU A 296 -5.79 -10.89 10.90
C LEU A 296 -5.12 -10.06 9.81
N ASP A 297 -4.75 -10.72 8.72
CA ASP A 297 -4.43 -10.03 7.47
C ASP A 297 -5.74 -9.63 6.79
N ALA A 298 -6.09 -8.35 6.89
CA ALA A 298 -7.34 -7.80 6.36
C ALA A 298 -7.44 -7.95 4.83
N GLU A 299 -6.33 -7.78 4.12
CA GLU A 299 -6.26 -7.89 2.66
C GLU A 299 -6.49 -9.34 2.22
N ALA A 300 -5.80 -10.28 2.87
CA ALA A 300 -5.97 -11.71 2.60
C ALA A 300 -7.38 -12.19 2.97
N ALA A 301 -7.96 -11.69 4.07
CA ALA A 301 -9.33 -12.02 4.46
C ALA A 301 -10.36 -11.56 3.42
N LEU A 302 -10.22 -10.34 2.90
CA LEU A 302 -11.09 -9.84 1.83
C LEU A 302 -10.89 -10.61 0.53
N ARG A 303 -9.64 -10.93 0.15
CA ARG A 303 -9.37 -11.78 -1.03
C ARG A 303 -10.04 -13.14 -0.91
N ALA A 304 -9.94 -13.79 0.24
CA ALA A 304 -10.61 -15.06 0.49
C ALA A 304 -12.15 -14.95 0.42
N ALA A 305 -12.72 -13.83 0.88
CA ALA A 305 -14.14 -13.54 0.74
C ALA A 305 -14.56 -13.37 -0.73
N ASN A 306 -13.76 -12.64 -1.52
CA ASN A 306 -13.99 -12.45 -2.96
C ASN A 306 -13.92 -13.79 -3.71
N GLN A 307 -12.90 -14.60 -3.47
CA GLN A 307 -12.79 -15.94 -4.07
C GLN A 307 -13.98 -16.84 -3.68
N LYS A 308 -14.49 -16.73 -2.45
CA LYS A 308 -15.70 -17.45 -2.00
C LYS A 308 -16.95 -16.95 -2.75
N PHE A 309 -17.09 -15.65 -2.97
CA PHE A 309 -18.17 -15.08 -3.78
C PHE A 309 -18.11 -15.62 -5.21
N VAL A 310 -16.94 -15.53 -5.86
CA VAL A 310 -16.73 -16.03 -7.24
C VAL A 310 -17.09 -17.51 -7.36
N ARG A 311 -16.60 -18.37 -6.46
CA ARG A 311 -16.94 -19.81 -6.49
C ARG A 311 -18.43 -20.07 -6.35
N ARG A 312 -19.12 -19.33 -5.50
CA ARG A 312 -20.56 -19.49 -5.28
C ARG A 312 -21.37 -18.99 -6.47
N PHE A 313 -20.96 -17.86 -7.04
CA PHE A 313 -21.62 -17.31 -8.22
C PHE A 313 -21.41 -18.21 -9.44
N ALA A 314 -20.20 -18.76 -9.63
CA ALA A 314 -19.95 -19.75 -10.68
C ALA A 314 -20.82 -21.01 -10.52
N HIS A 315 -21.09 -21.45 -9.28
CA HIS A 315 -22.05 -22.52 -9.04
C HIS A 315 -23.47 -22.11 -9.49
N ILE A 316 -23.91 -20.89 -9.18
CA ILE A 316 -25.20 -20.37 -9.68
C ILE A 316 -25.25 -20.43 -11.21
N GLU A 317 -24.23 -19.92 -11.90
CA GLU A 317 -24.16 -19.90 -13.36
C GLU A 317 -24.24 -21.31 -13.96
N VAL A 318 -23.48 -22.26 -13.42
CA VAL A 318 -23.53 -23.67 -13.85
C VAL A 318 -24.94 -24.25 -13.68
N ARG A 319 -25.57 -24.02 -12.52
CA ARG A 319 -26.92 -24.56 -12.23
C ARG A 319 -28.02 -23.90 -13.05
N LEU A 320 -27.87 -22.64 -13.41
CA LEU A 320 -28.80 -21.96 -14.32
C LEU A 320 -28.59 -22.43 -15.76
N ALA A 321 -27.35 -22.62 -16.20
CA ALA A 321 -27.03 -23.14 -17.52
C ALA A 321 -27.60 -24.55 -17.74
N GLU A 322 -27.54 -25.42 -16.73
CA GLU A 322 -28.20 -26.74 -16.74
C GLU A 322 -29.73 -26.65 -16.97
N ARG A 323 -30.33 -25.51 -16.62
CA ARG A 323 -31.76 -25.20 -16.81
C ARG A 323 -32.03 -24.38 -18.06
N GLY A 324 -31.02 -24.14 -18.90
CA GLY A 324 -31.12 -23.32 -20.10
C GLY A 324 -31.35 -21.83 -19.82
N LYS A 325 -30.98 -21.34 -18.63
CA LYS A 325 -31.13 -19.93 -18.22
C LYS A 325 -29.77 -19.27 -18.00
N THR A 326 -29.71 -17.95 -18.16
CA THR A 326 -28.63 -17.10 -17.65
C THR A 326 -29.03 -16.43 -16.33
N PRO A 327 -28.07 -15.86 -15.56
CA PRO A 327 -28.39 -15.05 -14.38
C PRO A 327 -29.34 -13.89 -14.68
N SER A 328 -29.17 -13.22 -15.83
CA SER A 328 -30.04 -12.11 -16.27
C SER A 328 -31.48 -12.53 -16.61
N GLN A 329 -31.72 -13.83 -16.84
CA GLN A 329 -33.04 -14.41 -17.11
C GLN A 329 -33.68 -15.04 -15.86
N SER A 330 -33.05 -14.91 -14.70
CA SER A 330 -33.46 -15.55 -13.45
C SER A 330 -33.91 -14.52 -12.41
N THR A 331 -34.78 -14.92 -11.49
CA THR A 331 -35.18 -14.03 -10.39
C THR A 331 -34.14 -14.03 -9.28
N LEU A 332 -34.17 -12.99 -8.43
CA LEU A 332 -33.32 -12.96 -7.24
C LEU A 332 -33.60 -14.16 -6.31
N GLU A 333 -34.86 -14.54 -6.16
CA GLU A 333 -35.28 -15.71 -5.37
C GLU A 333 -34.67 -17.02 -5.93
N GLU A 334 -34.64 -17.19 -7.25
CA GLU A 334 -34.01 -18.34 -7.89
C GLU A 334 -32.49 -18.35 -7.64
N MET A 335 -31.83 -17.20 -7.77
CA MET A 335 -30.39 -17.06 -7.53
C MET A 335 -30.02 -17.26 -6.05
N ASP A 336 -30.84 -16.76 -5.12
CA ASP A 336 -30.65 -16.92 -3.68
C ASP A 336 -30.77 -18.39 -3.26
N ALA A 337 -31.71 -19.13 -3.83
CA ALA A 337 -31.83 -20.57 -3.57
C ALA A 337 -30.58 -21.35 -4.04
N LEU A 338 -30.03 -21.00 -5.21
CA LEU A 338 -28.79 -21.58 -5.73
C LEU A 338 -27.55 -21.13 -4.93
N TRP A 339 -27.56 -19.90 -4.41
CA TRP A 339 -26.53 -19.39 -3.51
C TRP A 339 -26.48 -20.16 -2.19
N ASP A 340 -27.65 -20.45 -1.59
CA ASP A 340 -27.75 -21.26 -0.37
C ASP A 340 -27.30 -22.70 -0.59
N GLU A 341 -27.57 -23.26 -1.76
CA GLU A 341 -27.01 -24.55 -2.15
C GLU A 341 -25.47 -24.49 -2.23
N ALA A 342 -24.90 -23.47 -2.87
CA ALA A 342 -23.46 -23.28 -2.96
C ALA A 342 -22.82 -23.14 -1.56
N LYS A 343 -23.47 -22.41 -0.65
CA LYS A 343 -23.07 -22.31 0.77
C LYS A 343 -23.05 -23.68 1.46
N ALA A 344 -24.07 -24.50 1.26
CA ALA A 344 -24.13 -25.83 1.83
C ALA A 344 -23.01 -26.75 1.29
N ARG A 345 -22.67 -26.61 0.00
CA ARG A 345 -21.56 -27.33 -0.63
C ARG A 345 -20.20 -26.92 -0.05
N ASP A 346 -19.93 -25.63 0.06
CA ASP A 346 -18.70 -25.10 0.67
C ASP A 346 -18.51 -25.61 2.10
N LYS A 347 -19.58 -25.61 2.91
CA LYS A 347 -19.54 -26.11 4.31
C LYS A 347 -19.14 -27.59 4.36
N LYS A 348 -19.66 -28.40 3.45
CA LYS A 348 -19.28 -29.83 3.33
C LYS A 348 -17.83 -30.02 2.87
N ARG A 349 -17.32 -29.14 2.01
CA ARG A 349 -15.92 -29.18 1.54
C ARG A 349 -14.95 -28.84 2.67
N GLY A 350 -15.20 -27.74 3.39
CA GLY A 350 -14.36 -27.33 4.52
C GLY A 350 -14.30 -28.38 5.64
N ALA A 351 -15.37 -29.12 5.88
CA ALA A 351 -15.40 -30.20 6.87
C ALA A 351 -14.64 -31.48 6.44
N ARG A 352 -14.26 -31.62 5.16
CA ARG A 352 -13.45 -32.74 4.65
C ARG A 352 -11.96 -32.39 4.53
N GLU A 353 -11.65 -31.10 4.47
CA GLU A 353 -10.28 -30.57 4.32
C GLU A 353 -9.63 -30.19 5.66
N ALA A 354 -10.43 -30.08 6.73
CA ALA A 354 -9.99 -29.93 8.12
C ALA A 354 -9.92 -31.29 8.81
#